data_AF-A0A0F9DBU4-F1
#
_entry.id   AF-A0A0F9DBU4-F1
#
_cell.length_a   1.000
_cell.length_b   1.000
_cell.length_c   1.000
_cell.angle_alpha   90.00
_cell.angle_beta   90.00
_cell.angle_gamma   90.00
#
_symmetry.space_group_name_H-M   'P 1'
#
loop_
_entity.id
_entity.type
_entity.pdbx_description
1 polymer ?
#
loop_
_entity_poly.entity_id
_entity_poly.type
_entity_poly.pdbx_seq_one_letter_code
_entity_poly.pdbx_strand_id
1 'polypeptide(L)'
;MLYASADDWRAAPRKKVLVFGMSGLGKTHLAHLLRKSGDWFHYSIDYRIGTRYLGETIADNAKAEAMKVPFLRDLLLSDSIYIGSNITFDNLSPVATWLGKPGSPSKGGLPMSQYATRQQAFKRAEIAALM
;
A
#
# COMPACT_ATOMS: atom_id res chain seq x y z
N MET A 1 -18.47 2.02 -20.35
CA MET A 1 -17.86 0.69 -20.14
C MET A 1 -16.70 0.56 -21.13
N LEU A 2 -15.55 -0.02 -20.76
CA LEU A 2 -14.36 -0.08 -21.63
C LEU A 2 -14.57 -0.92 -22.92
N TYR A 3 -15.50 -1.86 -22.88
CA TYR A 3 -15.90 -2.73 -23.99
C TYR A 3 -17.44 -2.76 -24.05
N ALA A 4 -18.02 -2.74 -25.25
CA ALA A 4 -19.48 -2.71 -25.43
C ALA A 4 -20.10 -4.11 -25.53
N SER A 5 -19.33 -5.11 -25.94
CA SER A 5 -19.73 -6.52 -26.02
C SER A 5 -18.59 -7.48 -25.64
N ALA A 6 -18.92 -8.77 -25.49
CA ALA A 6 -17.92 -9.81 -25.27
C ALA A 6 -16.98 -9.98 -26.48
N ASP A 7 -17.49 -9.79 -27.70
CA ASP A 7 -16.70 -9.89 -28.91
C ASP A 7 -15.70 -8.73 -29.03
N ASP A 8 -16.11 -7.52 -28.66
CA ASP A 8 -15.20 -6.37 -28.57
C ASP A 8 -14.05 -6.63 -27.59
N TRP A 9 -14.33 -7.27 -26.45
CA TRP A 9 -13.29 -7.65 -25.50
C TRP A 9 -12.35 -8.72 -26.04
N ARG A 10 -12.87 -9.77 -26.70
CA ARG A 10 -12.05 -10.85 -27.29
C ARG A 10 -11.15 -10.31 -28.40
N ALA A 11 -11.69 -9.45 -29.25
CA ALA A 11 -10.98 -8.81 -30.35
C ALA A 11 -10.00 -7.71 -29.89
N ALA A 12 -10.12 -7.20 -28.66
CA ALA A 12 -9.25 -6.13 -28.19
C ALA A 12 -7.76 -6.55 -28.17
N PRO A 13 -6.87 -5.76 -28.81
CA PRO A 13 -5.43 -6.05 -28.84
C PRO A 13 -4.76 -5.82 -27.48
N ARG A 14 -5.38 -5.00 -26.62
CA ARG A 14 -4.94 -4.76 -25.23
C ARG A 14 -6.14 -4.92 -24.30
N LYS A 15 -6.19 -6.08 -23.64
CA LYS A 15 -7.24 -6.40 -22.67
C LYS A 15 -6.91 -5.78 -21.31
N LYS A 16 -7.91 -5.22 -20.65
CA LYS A 16 -7.80 -4.66 -19.29
C LYS A 16 -8.76 -5.41 -18.38
N VAL A 17 -8.27 -5.85 -17.23
CA VAL A 17 -9.04 -6.57 -16.22
C VAL A 17 -8.78 -5.92 -14.87
N LEU A 18 -9.85 -5.63 -14.12
CA LEU A 18 -9.79 -5.22 -12.72
C LEU A 18 -10.25 -6.40 -11.86
N VAL A 19 -9.38 -6.85 -10.96
CA VAL A 19 -9.72 -7.87 -9.97
C VAL A 19 -9.94 -7.16 -8.64
N PHE A 20 -11.19 -7.10 -8.19
CA PHE A 20 -11.58 -6.49 -6.93
C PHE A 20 -12.15 -7.55 -5.98
N GLY A 21 -11.85 -7.42 -4.69
CA GLY A 21 -12.33 -8.34 -3.66
C GLY A 21 -11.57 -8.19 -2.35
N MET A 22 -12.13 -8.74 -1.28
CA MET A 22 -11.53 -8.70 0.06
C MET A 22 -10.21 -9.49 0.14
N SER A 23 -9.44 -9.23 1.20
CA SER A 23 -8.22 -10.01 1.49
C SER A 23 -8.56 -11.51 1.62
N GLY A 24 -7.66 -12.37 1.13
CA GLY A 24 -7.86 -13.83 1.13
C GLY A 24 -8.63 -14.41 -0.05
N LEU A 25 -9.31 -13.60 -0.87
CA LEU A 25 -10.09 -14.09 -2.03
C LEU A 25 -9.25 -14.42 -3.29
N GLY A 26 -7.94 -14.65 -3.15
CA GLY A 26 -7.10 -15.13 -4.25
C GLY A 26 -6.68 -14.11 -5.31
N LYS A 27 -6.87 -12.80 -5.09
CA LYS A 27 -6.47 -11.74 -6.06
C LYS A 27 -5.01 -11.84 -6.49
N THR A 28 -4.11 -11.97 -5.51
CA THR A 28 -2.66 -12.10 -5.74
C THR A 28 -2.34 -13.38 -6.50
N HIS A 29 -3.05 -14.48 -6.21
CA HIS A 29 -2.87 -15.75 -6.91
C HIS A 29 -3.23 -15.61 -8.40
N LEU A 30 -4.39 -15.01 -8.72
CA LEU A 30 -4.81 -14.76 -10.10
C LEU A 30 -3.83 -13.83 -10.82
N ALA A 31 -3.41 -12.74 -10.18
CA ALA A 31 -2.44 -11.81 -10.76
C ALA A 31 -1.10 -12.49 -11.07
N HIS A 32 -0.63 -13.39 -10.19
CA HIS A 32 0.57 -14.18 -10.43
C HIS A 32 0.42 -15.17 -11.59
N LEU A 33 -0.73 -15.83 -11.73
CA LEU A 33 -1.00 -16.72 -12.87
C LEU A 33 -0.98 -15.95 -14.20
N LEU A 34 -1.66 -14.80 -14.27
CA LEU A 34 -1.69 -13.96 -15.47
C LEU A 34 -0.30 -13.45 -15.83
N ARG A 35 0.44 -12.94 -14.85
CA ARG A 35 1.81 -12.46 -15.08
C ARG A 35 2.75 -13.58 -15.55
N LYS A 36 2.58 -14.81 -15.04
CA LYS A 36 3.37 -15.97 -15.48
C LYS A 36 3.13 -16.37 -16.94
N SER A 37 1.98 -16.02 -17.53
CA SER A 37 1.74 -16.31 -18.95
C SER A 37 2.53 -15.39 -19.89
N GLY A 38 3.18 -14.34 -19.39
CA GLY A 38 4.06 -13.44 -20.16
C GLY A 38 3.37 -12.25 -20.82
N ASP A 39 2.08 -12.38 -21.16
CA ASP A 39 1.34 -11.34 -21.91
C ASP A 39 0.67 -10.29 -21.03
N TRP A 40 0.71 -10.46 -19.70
CA TRP A 40 0.00 -9.59 -18.75
C TRP A 40 0.95 -8.79 -17.86
N PHE A 41 0.70 -7.49 -17.81
CA PHE A 41 1.27 -6.60 -16.82
C PHE A 41 0.40 -6.57 -15.55
N HIS A 42 1.00 -6.80 -14.38
CA HIS A 42 0.33 -6.70 -13.09
C HIS A 42 0.56 -5.33 -12.44
N TYR A 43 -0.53 -4.57 -12.31
CA TYR A 43 -0.55 -3.32 -11.55
C TYR A 43 -1.24 -3.54 -10.20
N SER A 44 -0.47 -3.51 -9.11
CA SER A 44 -1.02 -3.58 -7.75
C SER A 44 -1.25 -2.18 -7.19
N ILE A 45 -2.50 -1.87 -6.90
CA ILE A 45 -2.92 -0.60 -6.29
C ILE A 45 -2.32 -0.45 -4.90
N ASP A 46 -2.39 -1.49 -4.07
CA ASP A 46 -1.86 -1.47 -2.69
C ASP A 46 -0.34 -1.20 -2.68
N TYR A 47 0.40 -1.87 -3.58
CA TYR A 47 1.82 -1.63 -3.74
C TYR A 47 2.10 -0.18 -4.15
N ARG A 48 1.29 0.40 -5.05
CA ARG A 48 1.45 1.78 -5.49
C ARG A 48 1.12 2.79 -4.39
N ILE A 49 0.06 2.57 -3.63
CA ILE A 49 -0.30 3.37 -2.45
C ILE A 49 0.91 3.43 -1.50
N GLY A 50 1.45 2.25 -1.16
CA GLY A 50 2.56 2.15 -0.22
C GLY A 50 3.87 2.75 -0.72
N THR A 51 4.23 2.54 -1.99
CA THR A 51 5.55 2.93 -2.51
C THR A 51 5.61 4.34 -3.11
N ARG A 52 4.52 4.84 -3.70
CA ARG A 52 4.50 6.15 -4.38
C ARG A 52 3.83 7.24 -3.57
N TYR A 53 2.76 6.92 -2.86
CA TYR A 53 1.90 7.95 -2.27
C TYR A 53 2.11 8.10 -0.76
N LEU A 54 2.37 7.00 -0.06
CA LEU A 54 2.51 6.99 1.40
C LEU A 54 3.90 6.57 1.88
N GLY A 55 4.84 6.26 0.97
CA GLY A 55 6.14 5.68 1.33
C GLY A 55 6.93 6.51 2.32
N GLU A 56 7.05 7.82 2.06
CA GLU A 56 7.70 8.76 2.97
C GLU A 56 6.97 8.86 4.29
N THR A 57 5.64 9.00 4.27
CA THR A 57 4.83 9.12 5.50
C THR A 57 4.93 7.88 6.40
N ILE A 58 5.02 6.69 5.82
CA ILE A 58 5.23 5.44 6.55
C ILE A 58 6.64 5.40 7.15
N ALA A 59 7.66 5.75 6.36
CA ALA A 59 9.04 5.80 6.83
C ALA A 59 9.22 6.85 7.95
N ASP A 60 8.62 8.02 7.81
CA ASP A 60 8.70 9.11 8.79
C ASP A 60 7.99 8.75 10.09
N ASN A 61 6.88 8.02 10.04
CA ASN A 61 6.26 7.46 11.25
C ASN A 61 7.22 6.50 11.96
N ALA A 62 7.91 5.62 11.23
CA ALA A 62 8.90 4.70 11.82
C ALA A 62 10.11 5.46 12.40
N LYS A 63 10.60 6.50 11.71
CA LYS A 63 11.63 7.40 12.24
C LYS A 63 11.15 8.07 13.53
N ALA A 64 9.94 8.64 13.56
CA ALA A 64 9.40 9.31 14.74
C ALA A 64 9.30 8.37 15.96
N GLU A 65 8.94 7.10 15.77
CA GLU A 65 8.98 6.09 16.83
C GLU A 65 10.42 5.77 17.27
N ALA A 66 11.35 5.58 16.32
CA ALA A 66 12.76 5.33 16.63
C ALA A 66 13.42 6.50 17.39
N MET A 67 13.04 7.74 17.09
CA MET A 67 13.54 8.95 17.76
C MET A 67 13.19 9.01 19.25
N LYS A 68 12.22 8.21 19.72
CA LYS A 68 11.89 8.09 21.16
C LYS A 68 12.93 7.26 21.93
N VAL A 69 13.73 6.45 21.23
CA VAL A 69 14.80 5.64 21.80
C VAL A 69 16.12 6.42 21.66
N PRO A 70 16.74 6.92 22.75
CA PRO A 70 17.93 7.78 22.67
C PRO A 70 19.06 7.19 21.82
N PHE A 71 19.34 5.89 21.96
CA PHE A 71 20.34 5.19 21.17
C PHE A 71 20.07 5.28 19.65
N LEU A 72 18.83 5.01 19.22
CA LEU A 72 18.48 5.07 17.79
C LEU A 72 18.43 6.51 17.29
N ARG A 73 17.95 7.44 18.11
CA ARG A 73 17.91 8.87 17.80
C ARG A 73 19.29 9.41 17.47
N ASP A 74 20.28 9.13 18.32
CA ASP A 74 21.62 9.68 18.16
C ASP A 74 22.30 9.11 16.89
N LEU A 75 22.02 7.84 16.55
CA LEU A 75 22.46 7.23 15.29
C LEU A 75 21.75 7.81 14.05
N LEU A 76 20.45 8.10 14.14
CA LEU A 76 19.68 8.70 13.04
C LEU A 76 20.09 10.15 12.79
N LEU A 77 20.30 10.94 13.85
CA LEU A 77 20.69 12.36 13.74
C LEU A 77 22.11 12.54 13.22
N SER A 78 23.00 11.59 13.50
CA SER A 78 24.38 11.58 12.98
C SER A 78 24.49 10.96 11.59
N ASP A 79 23.37 10.57 10.96
CA ASP A 79 23.32 9.86 9.68
C ASP A 79 24.11 8.54 9.67
N SER A 80 24.27 7.92 10.85
CA SER A 80 24.96 6.64 11.01
C SER A 80 24.08 5.44 10.60
N ILE A 81 22.76 5.61 10.64
CA ILE A 81 21.76 4.62 10.20
C ILE A 81 20.62 5.31 9.45
N TYR A 82 19.89 4.55 8.63
CA TYR A 82 18.66 5.01 7.99
C TYR A 82 17.50 4.04 8.24
N ILE A 83 16.26 4.54 8.16
CA ILE A 83 15.04 3.74 8.23
C ILE A 83 14.29 3.83 6.91
N GLY A 84 14.08 2.67 6.28
CA GLY A 84 13.29 2.50 5.08
C GLY A 84 12.15 1.49 5.28
N SER A 85 11.06 1.65 4.52
CA SER A 85 9.97 0.68 4.51
C SER A 85 10.15 -0.30 3.36
N ASN A 86 10.27 -1.60 3.68
CA ASN A 86 10.36 -2.64 2.66
C ASN A 86 8.96 -3.12 2.25
N ILE A 87 8.33 -2.38 1.35
CA ILE A 87 7.01 -2.70 0.79
C ILE A 87 7.20 -3.52 -0.48
N THR A 88 6.55 -4.68 -0.53
CA THR A 88 6.55 -5.57 -1.71
C THR A 88 5.11 -5.95 -2.07
N PHE A 89 4.92 -6.63 -3.20
CA PHE A 89 3.59 -7.12 -3.57
C PHE A 89 2.99 -8.10 -2.54
N ASP A 90 3.86 -8.88 -1.88
CA ASP A 90 3.46 -9.87 -0.88
C ASP A 90 3.52 -9.34 0.55
N ASN A 91 4.17 -8.19 0.78
CA ASN A 91 4.29 -7.55 2.09
C ASN A 91 3.79 -6.11 2.09
N LEU A 92 2.53 -5.96 2.50
CA LEU A 92 1.87 -4.67 2.71
C LEU A 92 1.80 -4.27 4.19
N SER A 93 2.50 -5.00 5.06
CA SER A 93 2.50 -4.76 6.51
C SER A 93 2.86 -3.32 6.88
N PRO A 94 3.86 -2.65 6.26
CA PRO A 94 4.17 -1.26 6.59
C PRO A 94 2.99 -0.30 6.39
N VAL A 95 2.20 -0.50 5.33
CA VAL A 95 1.00 0.30 5.04
C VAL A 95 -0.07 0.05 6.10
N ALA A 96 -0.34 -1.23 6.42
CA ALA A 96 -1.34 -1.61 7.41
C ALA A 96 -0.98 -1.12 8.82
N THR A 97 0.30 -1.22 9.21
CA THR A 97 0.80 -0.74 10.50
C THR A 97 0.68 0.77 10.61
N TRP A 98 1.03 1.51 9.55
CA TRP A 98 0.83 2.96 9.54
C TRP A 98 -0.65 3.33 9.58
N LEU A 99 -1.51 2.68 8.81
CA LEU A 99 -2.95 2.98 8.83
C LEU A 99 -3.55 2.76 10.23
N GLY A 100 -3.11 1.69 10.91
CA GLY A 100 -3.44 1.40 12.29
C GLY A 100 -4.92 1.05 12.49
N LYS A 101 -5.35 1.06 13.76
CA LYS A 101 -6.73 0.80 14.17
C LYS A 101 -7.18 1.86 15.18
N PRO A 102 -8.44 2.30 15.17
CA PRO A 102 -8.93 3.20 16.21
C PRO A 102 -8.95 2.46 17.55
N GLY A 103 -8.56 3.13 18.62
CA GLY A 103 -8.57 2.54 19.97
C GLY A 103 -7.62 3.21 20.95
N SER A 104 -7.41 2.57 22.10
CA SER A 104 -6.54 3.10 23.17
C SER A 104 -5.07 3.10 22.73
N PRO A 105 -4.35 4.23 22.82
CA PRO A 105 -2.90 4.28 22.59
C PRO A 105 -2.11 3.30 23.45
N SER A 106 -2.52 3.10 24.71
CA SER A 106 -1.88 2.13 25.61
C SER A 106 -2.02 0.67 25.17
N LYS A 107 -2.92 0.37 24.23
CA LYS A 107 -3.14 -0.96 23.64
C LYS A 107 -2.74 -1.01 22.16
N GLY A 108 -1.98 -0.03 21.69
CA GLY A 108 -1.54 0.07 20.29
C GLY A 108 -2.60 0.58 19.31
N GLY A 109 -3.69 1.18 19.81
CA GLY A 109 -4.70 1.87 18.99
C GLY A 109 -4.36 3.33 18.75
N LEU A 110 -5.07 3.95 17.81
CA LEU A 110 -4.95 5.38 17.49
C LEU A 110 -6.17 6.15 18.01
N PRO A 111 -6.00 7.39 18.50
CA PRO A 111 -7.11 8.32 18.69
C PRO A 111 -7.93 8.45 17.40
N MET A 112 -9.25 8.49 17.53
CA MET A 112 -10.14 8.43 16.36
C MET A 112 -9.86 9.54 15.33
N SER A 113 -9.51 10.75 15.79
CA SER A 113 -9.13 11.88 14.91
C SER A 113 -7.89 11.58 14.08
N GLN A 114 -6.87 10.95 14.68
CA GLN A 114 -5.65 10.55 13.99
C GLN A 114 -5.92 9.42 13.00
N TYR A 115 -6.69 8.40 13.42
CA TYR A 115 -7.11 7.31 12.54
C TYR A 115 -7.89 7.84 11.32
N ALA A 116 -8.86 8.74 11.52
CA ALA A 116 -9.63 9.35 10.45
C ALA A 116 -8.75 10.14 9.46
N THR A 117 -7.75 10.86 9.98
CA THR A 117 -6.77 11.58 9.15
C THR A 117 -5.97 10.62 8.27
N ARG A 118 -5.51 9.50 8.84
CA ARG A 118 -4.78 8.46 8.08
C ARG A 118 -5.67 7.77 7.06
N GLN A 119 -6.93 7.48 7.39
CA GLN A 119 -7.91 6.94 6.44
C GLN A 119 -8.19 7.89 5.28
N GLN A 120 -8.30 9.19 5.53
CA GLN A 120 -8.48 10.17 4.46
C GLN A 120 -7.25 10.26 3.54
N ALA A 121 -6.04 10.18 4.10
CA ALA A 121 -4.81 10.10 3.31
C ALA A 121 -4.75 8.82 2.46
N PHE A 122 -5.13 7.68 3.04
CA PHE A 122 -5.21 6.41 2.31
C PHE A 122 -6.22 6.50 1.16
N LYS A 123 -7.43 7.02 1.40
CA LYS A 123 -8.43 7.25 0.36
C LYS A 123 -7.92 8.12 -0.79
N ARG A 124 -7.20 9.22 -0.47
CA ARG A 124 -6.59 10.08 -1.52
C ARG A 124 -5.55 9.32 -2.33
N ALA A 125 -4.71 8.52 -1.67
CA ALA A 125 -3.71 7.69 -2.34
C ALA A 125 -4.35 6.62 -3.23
N GLU A 126 -5.45 6.00 -2.78
CA GLU A 126 -6.21 5.02 -3.56
C GLU A 126 -6.81 5.63 -4.83
N ILE A 127 -7.45 6.80 -4.72
CA ILE A 127 -7.96 7.54 -5.88
C ILE A 127 -6.81 7.89 -6.84
N ALA A 128 -5.71 8.45 -6.33
CA ALA A 128 -4.56 8.82 -7.14
C ALA A 128 -3.83 7.63 -7.77
N ALA A 129 -3.93 6.42 -7.20
CA ALA A 129 -3.36 5.21 -7.78
C ALA A 129 -4.18 4.66 -8.96
N LEU A 130 -5.43 5.10 -9.11
CA LEU A 130 -6.37 4.67 -10.14
C LEU A 130 -6.52 5.66 -11.31
N MET A 131 -6.01 6.88 -11.18
CA MET A 131 -5.99 7.92 -12.23
C MET A 131 -4.70 7.84 -13.06
#